data_AF-A0A7J9VCU9-F1
#
_entry.id   AF-A0A7J9VCU9-F1
#
_cell.length_a   1.000
_cell.length_b   1.000
_cell.length_c   1.000
_cell.angle_alpha   90.00
_cell.angle_beta   90.00
_cell.angle_gamma   90.00
#
_symmetry.space_group_name_H-M   'P 1'
#
loop_
_entity.id
_entity.type
_entity.pdbx_description
1 polymer ?
#
loop_
_entity_poly.entity_id
_entity_poly.type
_entity_poly.pdbx_seq_one_letter_code
_entity_poly.pdbx_strand_id
1 'polypeptide(L)'
;MPQPLEYAVSRATTPGPRRRARLVAAVALAAALLVPAVPFTAGADEALEQELTTTTTQTLTVNWATWLPSYISEYTPGSSDECLAGKDNCATKTVKEMTKRLDALTATCDHNAVFSLAYTRITQGYTWIRDTVDANGVPHYEDKAWLNYVVETFARAYLWAFDEWSSRGTEAPLAWQIAFDAAATSRITGTGDLLLGINAHINRDLPFVMAAAGLVRPDGMSGKPDYDKVNELLLRLTKPLTAELSARLDPSMANGDGSLADPASYQLIVGWRERAWRNAEDLVRARSDDERELVAQRIEKDAAAEAALLLASNSYAPPLTTTKPRDNHCAAHNADPPPQNYPFALK
;
A
#
# COMPACT_ATOMS: atom_id res chain seq x y z
N MET A 1 23.77 61.97 -43.55
CA MET A 1 23.12 61.11 -44.56
C MET A 1 24.17 60.12 -45.08
N PRO A 2 23.88 58.83 -45.34
CA PRO A 2 22.71 58.00 -45.02
C PRO A 2 23.07 56.78 -44.12
N GLN A 3 22.04 56.07 -43.62
CA GLN A 3 22.17 54.71 -43.06
C GLN A 3 22.46 53.68 -44.17
N PRO A 4 23.12 52.56 -43.84
CA PRO A 4 22.89 51.29 -44.51
C PRO A 4 22.15 50.29 -43.62
N LEU A 5 21.22 49.59 -44.25
CA LEU A 5 20.32 48.56 -43.73
C LEU A 5 21.07 47.34 -43.20
N GLU A 6 20.88 47.00 -41.92
CA GLU A 6 21.19 45.66 -41.42
C GLU A 6 20.03 44.70 -41.72
N TYR A 7 20.34 43.71 -42.55
CA TYR A 7 19.50 42.55 -42.83
C TYR A 7 19.39 41.67 -41.57
N ALA A 8 18.19 41.58 -41.01
CA ALA A 8 17.86 40.62 -39.97
C ALA A 8 17.86 39.19 -40.56
N VAL A 9 18.87 38.39 -40.21
CA VAL A 9 18.86 36.94 -40.46
C VAL A 9 17.97 36.29 -39.40
N SER A 10 16.77 35.91 -39.81
CA SER A 10 15.84 35.08 -39.05
C SER A 10 16.46 33.72 -38.76
N ARG A 11 16.79 33.44 -37.48
CA ARG A 11 17.07 32.07 -37.02
C ARG A 11 15.74 31.37 -36.76
N ALA A 12 15.44 30.37 -37.58
CA ALA A 12 14.37 29.41 -37.34
C ALA A 12 14.57 28.72 -35.99
N THR A 13 13.63 28.92 -35.08
CA THR A 13 13.50 28.18 -33.83
C THR A 13 12.99 26.77 -34.13
N THR A 14 13.80 25.76 -33.82
CA THR A 14 13.36 24.37 -33.73
C THR A 14 12.40 24.20 -32.54
N PRO A 15 11.19 23.64 -32.73
CA PRO A 15 10.29 23.41 -31.62
C PRO A 15 10.75 22.19 -30.81
N GLY A 16 11.06 22.40 -29.52
CA GLY A 16 11.40 21.36 -28.56
C GLY A 16 10.21 20.42 -28.24
N PRO A 17 10.48 19.23 -27.66
CA PRO A 17 9.50 18.17 -27.51
C PRO A 17 8.57 18.45 -26.32
N ARG A 18 7.53 19.27 -26.52
CA ARG A 18 6.52 19.57 -25.49
C ARG A 18 5.10 19.08 -25.82
N ARG A 19 4.93 18.18 -26.78
CA ARG A 19 3.59 17.73 -27.22
C ARG A 19 3.21 16.26 -26.97
N ARG A 20 4.07 15.43 -26.36
CA ARG A 20 3.70 14.04 -26.01
C ARG A 20 3.32 13.81 -24.54
N ALA A 21 3.57 14.76 -23.64
CA ALA A 21 3.33 14.58 -22.20
C ALA A 21 1.88 14.83 -21.73
N ARG A 22 1.01 15.43 -22.56
CA ARG A 22 -0.38 15.73 -22.16
C ARG A 22 -1.39 14.61 -22.41
N LEU A 23 -1.02 13.55 -23.15
CA LEU A 23 -1.95 12.46 -23.45
C LEU A 23 -1.95 11.33 -22.40
N VAL A 24 -0.86 11.14 -21.65
CA VAL A 24 -0.77 10.01 -20.69
C VAL A 24 -1.51 10.33 -19.38
N ALA A 25 -1.49 11.57 -18.91
CA ALA A 25 -2.19 11.99 -17.68
C ALA A 25 -3.73 12.00 -17.82
N ALA A 26 -4.27 12.11 -19.03
CA ALA A 26 -5.72 12.14 -19.25
C ALA A 26 -6.35 10.74 -19.26
N VAL A 27 -5.58 9.69 -19.55
CA VAL A 27 -6.10 8.31 -19.64
C VAL A 27 -6.24 7.67 -18.25
N ALA A 28 -5.36 8.01 -17.29
CA ALA A 28 -5.46 7.51 -15.92
C ALA A 28 -6.63 8.12 -15.13
N LEU A 29 -7.01 9.38 -15.39
CA LEU A 29 -8.16 10.01 -14.73
C LEU A 29 -9.52 9.58 -15.30
N ALA A 30 -9.58 9.09 -16.55
CA ALA A 30 -10.84 8.70 -17.19
C ALA A 30 -11.27 7.25 -16.87
N ALA A 31 -10.36 6.40 -16.40
CA ALA A 31 -10.67 5.01 -16.05
C ALA A 31 -11.48 4.86 -14.75
N ALA A 32 -11.61 5.94 -13.95
CA ALA A 32 -12.36 5.93 -12.69
C ALA A 32 -13.86 6.27 -12.84
N LEU A 33 -14.38 6.52 -14.06
CA LEU A 33 -15.76 7.01 -14.25
C LEU A 33 -16.55 6.40 -15.42
N LEU A 34 -16.17 5.25 -15.96
CA LEU A 34 -16.96 4.59 -17.02
C LEU A 34 -17.37 3.16 -16.62
N VAL A 35 -18.62 3.04 -16.15
CA VAL A 35 -19.38 1.79 -16.18
C VAL A 35 -20.04 1.70 -17.56
N PRO A 36 -19.64 0.78 -18.45
CA PRO A 36 -20.44 0.52 -19.64
C PRO A 36 -21.61 -0.38 -19.27
N ALA A 37 -22.82 0.16 -19.29
CA ALA A 37 -24.04 -0.65 -19.33
C ALA A 37 -24.16 -1.25 -20.73
N VAL A 38 -23.86 -2.55 -20.88
CA VAL A 38 -24.15 -3.31 -22.10
C VAL A 38 -25.16 -4.40 -21.73
N PRO A 39 -26.32 -4.50 -22.40
CA PRO A 39 -27.23 -5.62 -22.17
C PRO A 39 -26.64 -6.89 -22.79
N PHE A 40 -26.40 -7.90 -21.97
CA PHE A 40 -26.02 -9.24 -22.45
C PHE A 40 -27.23 -9.88 -23.13
N THR A 41 -27.07 -10.29 -24.39
CA THR A 41 -27.99 -11.21 -25.06
C THR A 41 -27.48 -12.63 -24.80
N ALA A 42 -28.30 -13.43 -24.13
CA ALA A 42 -28.01 -14.81 -23.76
C ALA A 42 -28.24 -15.74 -24.96
N GLY A 43 -27.30 -16.64 -25.20
CA GLY A 43 -27.51 -17.78 -26.09
C GLY A 43 -26.22 -18.30 -26.69
N ALA A 44 -25.73 -19.41 -26.12
CA ALA A 44 -24.85 -20.44 -26.72
C ALA A 44 -23.49 -20.74 -26.04
N ASP A 45 -23.21 -20.24 -24.82
CA ASP A 45 -21.94 -20.55 -24.11
C ASP A 45 -22.12 -21.16 -22.69
N GLU A 46 -23.36 -21.46 -22.28
CA GLU A 46 -23.66 -21.83 -20.89
C GLU A 46 -23.04 -23.15 -20.42
N ALA A 47 -22.74 -24.10 -21.33
CA ALA A 47 -22.22 -25.41 -20.93
C ALA A 47 -20.69 -25.44 -20.74
N LEU A 48 -19.93 -24.61 -21.48
CA LEU A 48 -18.47 -24.54 -21.39
C LEU A 48 -18.01 -23.54 -20.32
N GLU A 49 -18.77 -22.47 -20.08
CA GLU A 49 -18.54 -21.60 -18.92
C GLU A 49 -18.79 -22.34 -17.60
N GLN A 50 -19.75 -23.25 -17.53
CA GLN A 50 -20.18 -23.89 -16.28
C GLN A 50 -19.16 -24.91 -15.73
N GLU A 51 -18.40 -25.63 -16.57
CA GLU A 51 -17.32 -26.54 -16.10
C GLU A 51 -16.03 -25.80 -15.73
N LEU A 52 -15.70 -24.70 -16.42
CA LEU A 52 -14.52 -23.89 -16.10
C LEU A 52 -14.77 -23.02 -14.86
N THR A 53 -15.98 -22.46 -14.69
CA THR A 53 -16.32 -21.66 -13.51
C THR A 53 -16.49 -22.52 -12.26
N THR A 54 -17.09 -23.71 -12.31
CA THR A 54 -17.27 -24.53 -11.10
C THR A 54 -15.95 -25.01 -10.51
N THR A 55 -14.97 -25.37 -11.34
CA THR A 55 -13.67 -25.86 -10.87
C THR A 55 -12.75 -24.74 -10.40
N THR A 56 -12.77 -23.57 -11.05
CA THR A 56 -11.90 -22.42 -10.68
C THR A 56 -12.47 -21.59 -9.52
N THR A 57 -13.80 -21.53 -9.37
CA THR A 57 -14.43 -20.73 -8.30
C THR A 57 -14.36 -21.45 -6.94
N GLN A 58 -14.42 -22.78 -6.89
CA GLN A 58 -14.29 -23.53 -5.62
C GLN A 58 -12.88 -23.51 -5.02
N THR A 59 -11.84 -23.24 -5.82
CA THR A 59 -10.46 -23.14 -5.33
C THR A 59 -10.02 -21.72 -4.96
N LEU A 60 -10.86 -20.71 -5.20
CA LEU A 60 -10.50 -19.29 -5.02
C LEU A 60 -11.37 -18.52 -4.02
N THR A 61 -12.31 -19.17 -3.35
CA THR A 61 -13.14 -18.53 -2.33
C THR A 61 -12.96 -19.22 -0.97
N VAL A 62 -12.04 -18.68 -0.18
CA VAL A 62 -12.06 -18.88 1.28
C VAL A 62 -13.35 -18.26 1.80
N ASN A 63 -14.12 -18.99 2.61
CA ASN A 63 -15.31 -18.46 3.27
C ASN A 63 -14.87 -17.55 4.43
N TRP A 64 -14.67 -16.26 4.13
CA TRP A 64 -14.25 -15.22 5.08
C TRP A 64 -15.36 -14.86 6.07
N ALA A 65 -16.63 -15.12 5.73
CA ALA A 65 -17.75 -14.85 6.62
C ALA A 65 -17.80 -15.74 7.87
N THR A 66 -17.17 -16.92 7.84
CA THR A 66 -17.07 -17.79 9.03
C THR A 66 -15.83 -17.53 9.88
N TRP A 67 -14.85 -16.79 9.34
CA TRP A 67 -13.58 -16.54 10.00
C TRP A 67 -13.05 -15.17 9.59
N LEU A 68 -12.97 -14.23 10.55
CA LEU A 68 -11.80 -13.35 10.51
C LEU A 68 -10.61 -14.28 10.34
N PRO A 69 -9.70 -14.03 9.38
CA PRO A 69 -8.56 -14.92 9.21
C PRO A 69 -7.87 -15.07 10.55
N SER A 70 -7.25 -16.20 10.83
CA SER A 70 -6.71 -16.54 12.16
C SER A 70 -5.82 -15.45 12.80
N TYR A 71 -5.28 -14.55 11.97
CA TYR A 71 -4.46 -13.41 12.35
C TYR A 71 -5.25 -12.12 12.69
N ILE A 72 -6.57 -12.03 12.51
CA ILE A 72 -7.40 -10.90 12.96
C ILE A 72 -8.33 -11.40 14.05
N SER A 73 -8.26 -10.78 15.23
CA SER A 73 -9.18 -11.03 16.34
C SER A 73 -9.66 -9.68 16.84
N GLU A 74 -10.92 -9.55 17.26
CA GLU A 74 -11.56 -8.28 17.58
C GLU A 74 -10.85 -7.46 18.67
N TYR A 75 -10.92 -6.13 18.55
CA TYR A 75 -10.43 -5.23 19.59
C TYR A 75 -11.23 -5.42 20.87
N THR A 76 -10.54 -5.77 21.96
CA THR A 76 -11.18 -6.07 23.25
C THR A 76 -10.54 -5.24 24.36
N PRO A 77 -11.05 -4.01 24.61
CA PRO A 77 -10.60 -3.19 25.72
C PRO A 77 -10.66 -3.98 27.04
N GLY A 78 -9.55 -4.01 27.77
CA GLY A 78 -9.46 -4.74 29.05
C GLY A 78 -9.07 -6.22 28.93
N SER A 79 -8.79 -6.73 27.73
CA SER A 79 -8.22 -8.08 27.55
C SER A 79 -6.91 -8.27 28.32
N SER A 80 -6.65 -9.50 28.77
CA SER A 80 -5.35 -9.90 29.31
C SER A 80 -4.30 -9.98 28.20
N ASP A 81 -4.71 -10.27 26.97
CA ASP A 81 -3.87 -10.16 25.78
C ASP A 81 -3.56 -8.68 25.52
N GLU A 82 -2.27 -8.35 25.56
CA GLU A 82 -1.80 -6.98 25.42
C GLU A 82 -2.03 -6.38 24.04
N CYS A 83 -2.05 -7.20 22.98
CA CYS A 83 -2.28 -6.74 21.62
C CYS A 83 -3.78 -6.49 21.38
N LEU A 84 -4.64 -7.42 21.84
CA LEU A 84 -6.10 -7.23 21.75
C LEU A 84 -6.60 -6.06 22.60
N ALA A 85 -5.87 -5.73 23.67
CA ALA A 85 -6.16 -4.58 24.51
C ALA A 85 -5.48 -3.27 24.02
N GLY A 86 -4.70 -3.30 22.94
CA GLY A 86 -4.03 -2.12 22.40
C GLY A 86 -2.97 -1.50 23.32
N LYS A 87 -2.24 -2.31 24.09
CA LYS A 87 -1.22 -1.83 25.03
C LYS A 87 0.09 -1.50 24.31
N ASP A 88 0.77 -0.44 24.74
CA ASP A 88 2.00 0.08 24.12
C ASP A 88 3.14 -0.95 23.92
N ASN A 89 3.19 -1.98 24.77
CA ASN A 89 4.20 -3.03 24.73
C ASN A 89 4.06 -3.93 23.48
N CYS A 90 2.83 -4.21 23.02
CA CYS A 90 2.65 -5.06 21.85
C CYS A 90 3.16 -4.35 20.58
N ALA A 91 2.89 -3.06 20.40
CA ALA A 91 3.42 -2.26 19.30
C ALA A 91 4.95 -2.24 19.30
N THR A 92 5.56 -2.18 20.50
CA THR A 92 7.02 -2.22 20.64
C THR A 92 7.58 -3.57 20.19
N LYS A 93 6.94 -4.69 20.57
CA LYS A 93 7.31 -6.03 20.11
C LYS A 93 7.12 -6.19 18.60
N THR A 94 6.04 -5.64 18.06
CA THR A 94 5.72 -5.64 16.64
C THR A 94 6.79 -4.92 15.83
N VAL A 95 7.17 -3.70 16.21
CA VAL A 95 8.28 -2.96 15.57
C VAL A 95 9.58 -3.77 15.62
N LYS A 96 9.89 -4.40 16.75
CA LYS A 96 11.10 -5.23 16.87
C LYS A 96 11.09 -6.42 15.91
N GLU A 97 9.97 -7.10 15.76
CA GLU A 97 9.84 -8.22 14.81
C GLU A 97 9.93 -7.74 13.35
N MET A 98 9.27 -6.62 13.02
CA MET A 98 9.36 -6.01 11.69
C MET A 98 10.80 -5.60 11.34
N THR A 99 11.52 -4.96 12.28
CA THR A 99 12.94 -4.60 12.08
C THR A 99 13.79 -5.85 11.84
N LYS A 100 13.63 -6.91 12.65
CA LYS A 100 14.38 -8.15 12.48
C LYS A 100 14.16 -8.78 11.09
N ARG A 101 12.92 -8.82 10.61
CA ARG A 101 12.59 -9.36 9.28
C ARG A 101 13.13 -8.46 8.16
N LEU A 102 13.03 -7.14 8.32
CA LEU A 102 13.60 -6.17 7.41
C LEU A 102 15.13 -6.34 7.28
N ASP A 103 15.84 -6.56 8.38
CA ASP A 103 17.29 -6.76 8.36
C ASP A 103 17.69 -7.96 7.50
N ALA A 104 16.92 -9.05 7.57
CA ALA A 104 17.15 -10.23 6.73
C ALA A 104 16.93 -9.96 5.24
N LEU A 105 15.85 -9.24 4.89
CA LEU A 105 15.54 -8.87 3.51
C LEU A 105 16.57 -7.90 2.92
N THR A 106 16.95 -6.87 3.68
CA THR A 106 17.92 -5.86 3.23
C THR A 106 19.33 -6.45 3.07
N ALA A 107 19.75 -7.36 3.95
CA ALA A 107 21.04 -8.03 3.87
C ALA A 107 21.24 -8.83 2.57
N THR A 108 20.13 -9.30 1.96
CA THR A 108 20.14 -10.09 0.73
C THR A 108 19.68 -9.31 -0.49
N CYS A 109 19.39 -8.01 -0.34
CA CYS A 109 18.78 -7.17 -1.38
C CYS A 109 17.49 -7.78 -1.95
N ASP A 110 16.72 -8.48 -1.11
CA ASP A 110 15.42 -9.02 -1.48
C ASP A 110 14.51 -7.86 -1.89
N HIS A 111 13.81 -8.00 -3.02
CA HIS A 111 12.95 -6.93 -3.53
C HIS A 111 11.78 -6.61 -2.59
N ASN A 112 11.37 -7.56 -1.73
CA ASN A 112 10.42 -7.34 -0.65
C ASN A 112 10.93 -6.36 0.43
N ALA A 113 12.24 -6.10 0.49
CA ALA A 113 12.81 -5.12 1.41
C ALA A 113 12.23 -3.72 1.20
N VAL A 114 11.78 -3.38 0.00
CA VAL A 114 11.24 -2.06 -0.33
C VAL A 114 9.99 -1.74 0.50
N PHE A 115 8.94 -2.56 0.39
CA PHE A 115 7.72 -2.38 1.18
C PHE A 115 7.99 -2.61 2.67
N SER A 116 8.77 -3.64 3.01
CA SER A 116 9.10 -3.94 4.41
C SER A 116 9.82 -2.76 5.11
N LEU A 117 10.70 -2.06 4.39
CA LEU A 117 11.40 -0.88 4.93
C LEU A 117 10.42 0.28 5.14
N ALA A 118 9.63 0.59 4.10
CA ALA A 118 8.62 1.63 4.17
C ALA A 118 7.66 1.42 5.35
N TYR A 119 7.13 0.21 5.46
CA TYR A 119 6.16 -0.09 6.50
C TYR A 119 6.79 -0.09 7.90
N THR A 120 8.00 -0.63 8.06
CA THR A 120 8.72 -0.56 9.34
C THR A 120 8.95 0.88 9.79
N ARG A 121 9.35 1.79 8.89
CA ARG A 121 9.55 3.21 9.21
C ARG A 121 8.25 3.91 9.58
N ILE A 122 7.15 3.60 8.89
CA ILE A 122 5.82 4.14 9.22
C ILE A 122 5.38 3.67 10.61
N THR A 123 5.53 2.39 10.92
CA THR A 123 5.18 1.83 12.24
C THR A 123 6.07 2.40 13.35
N GLN A 124 7.37 2.58 13.11
CA GLN A 124 8.27 3.29 14.04
C GLN A 124 7.81 4.74 14.26
N GLY A 125 7.47 5.46 13.19
CA GLY A 125 6.95 6.82 13.28
C GLY A 125 5.62 6.92 14.02
N TYR A 126 4.75 5.91 13.88
CA TYR A 126 3.54 5.80 14.69
C TYR A 126 3.87 5.68 16.18
N THR A 127 4.79 4.79 16.57
CA THR A 127 5.18 4.62 17.98
C THR A 127 5.78 5.89 18.59
N TRP A 128 6.31 6.80 17.76
CA TRP A 128 6.76 8.12 18.19
C TRP A 128 5.61 9.12 18.29
N ILE A 129 4.82 9.28 17.22
CA ILE A 129 3.81 10.36 17.15
C ILE A 129 2.65 10.12 18.12
N ARG A 130 2.34 8.86 18.45
CA ARG A 130 1.25 8.50 19.36
C ARG A 130 1.42 9.02 20.79
N ASP A 131 2.66 9.28 21.19
CA ASP A 131 2.99 9.78 22.53
C ASP A 131 3.26 11.30 22.53
N THR A 132 2.99 11.99 21.42
CA THR A 132 3.12 13.45 21.32
C THR A 132 1.85 14.18 21.78
N VAL A 133 2.04 15.40 22.26
CA VAL A 133 0.98 16.35 22.64
C VAL A 133 1.18 17.68 21.92
N ASP A 134 0.10 18.42 21.69
CA ASP A 134 0.17 19.78 21.14
C ASP A 134 0.61 20.82 22.19
N ALA A 135 0.66 22.10 21.80
CA ALA A 135 1.07 23.19 22.68
C ALA A 135 0.17 23.40 23.92
N ASN A 136 -1.06 22.87 23.89
CA ASN A 136 -2.03 22.93 24.98
C ASN A 136 -2.06 21.63 25.81
N GLY A 137 -1.19 20.66 25.50
CA GLY A 137 -1.14 19.36 26.17
C GLY A 137 -2.19 18.36 25.67
N VAL A 138 -2.83 18.62 24.53
CA VAL A 138 -3.79 17.68 23.93
C VAL A 138 -3.04 16.56 23.22
N PRO A 139 -3.31 15.27 23.53
CA PRO A 139 -2.72 14.15 22.83
C PRO A 139 -2.98 14.19 21.33
N HIS A 140 -2.00 13.76 20.53
CA HIS A 140 -2.15 13.73 19.08
C HIS A 140 -3.32 12.83 18.64
N TYR A 141 -3.42 11.61 19.20
CA TYR A 141 -4.57 10.72 19.01
C TYR A 141 -5.48 10.74 20.22
N GLU A 142 -6.79 10.74 19.98
CA GLU A 142 -7.80 10.71 21.03
C GLU A 142 -7.90 9.33 21.70
N ASP A 143 -7.83 8.26 20.91
CA ASP A 143 -7.86 6.87 21.37
C ASP A 143 -6.59 6.12 20.94
N LYS A 144 -5.54 6.33 21.74
CA LYS A 144 -4.25 5.65 21.54
C LYS A 144 -4.38 4.13 21.56
N ALA A 145 -5.18 3.56 22.46
CA ALA A 145 -5.28 2.12 22.63
C ALA A 145 -5.95 1.45 21.42
N TRP A 146 -7.04 2.05 20.93
CA TRP A 146 -7.68 1.58 19.70
C TRP A 146 -6.74 1.64 18.51
N LEU A 147 -6.00 2.74 18.34
CA LEU A 147 -5.07 2.86 17.21
C LEU A 147 -3.85 1.94 17.36
N ASN A 148 -3.41 1.62 18.59
CA ASN A 148 -2.37 0.62 18.84
C ASN A 148 -2.82 -0.74 18.31
N TYR A 149 -4.03 -1.17 18.67
CA TYR A 149 -4.62 -2.42 18.17
C TYR A 149 -4.68 -2.43 16.64
N VAL A 150 -5.12 -1.32 16.01
CA VAL A 150 -5.20 -1.20 14.55
C VAL A 150 -3.82 -1.41 13.95
N VAL A 151 -2.79 -0.68 14.40
CA VAL A 151 -1.44 -0.75 13.84
C VAL A 151 -0.82 -2.14 14.03
N GLU A 152 -1.02 -2.77 15.18
CA GLU A 152 -0.51 -4.11 15.48
C GLU A 152 -1.20 -5.19 14.65
N THR A 153 -2.53 -5.14 14.56
CA THR A 153 -3.31 -6.11 13.76
C THR A 153 -3.01 -5.94 12.27
N PHE A 154 -2.79 -4.70 11.82
CA PHE A 154 -2.38 -4.40 10.45
C PHE A 154 -0.99 -4.95 10.14
N ALA A 155 -0.06 -4.87 11.10
CA ALA A 155 1.27 -5.44 10.94
C ALA A 155 1.22 -6.96 10.90
N ARG A 156 0.43 -7.57 11.79
CA ARG A 156 0.22 -9.01 11.82
C ARG A 156 -0.40 -9.53 10.52
N ALA A 157 -1.29 -8.76 9.87
CA ALA A 157 -1.85 -9.11 8.57
C ALA A 157 -0.78 -9.26 7.48
N TYR A 158 0.10 -8.27 7.36
CA TYR A 158 1.23 -8.32 6.43
C TYR A 158 2.18 -9.48 6.76
N LEU A 159 2.57 -9.61 8.02
CA LEU A 159 3.54 -10.65 8.44
C LEU A 159 2.99 -12.05 8.22
N TRP A 160 1.72 -12.28 8.51
CA TRP A 160 1.05 -13.55 8.23
C TRP A 160 0.99 -13.83 6.73
N ALA A 161 0.59 -12.85 5.90
CA ALA A 161 0.55 -13.04 4.45
C ALA A 161 1.93 -13.39 3.87
N PHE A 162 2.99 -12.77 4.39
CA PHE A 162 4.37 -13.09 4.01
C PHE A 162 4.78 -14.51 4.43
N ASP A 163 4.42 -14.94 5.65
CA ASP A 163 4.72 -16.28 6.16
C ASP A 163 3.97 -17.37 5.37
N GLU A 164 2.69 -17.17 5.07
CA GLU A 164 1.90 -18.10 4.25
C GLU A 164 2.47 -18.22 2.84
N TRP A 165 2.75 -17.10 2.17
CA TRP A 165 3.32 -17.11 0.83
C TRP A 165 4.72 -17.76 0.81
N SER A 166 5.59 -17.41 1.77
CA SER A 166 6.97 -17.92 1.82
C SER A 166 7.05 -19.41 2.15
N SER A 167 6.09 -19.94 2.91
CA SER A 167 5.96 -21.38 3.16
C SER A 167 5.42 -22.16 1.95
N ARG A 168 5.15 -21.48 0.82
CA ARG A 168 4.48 -22.00 -0.38
C ARG A 168 3.03 -22.43 -0.14
N GLY A 169 2.41 -21.90 0.92
CA GLY A 169 0.97 -21.99 1.11
C GLY A 169 0.22 -21.16 0.07
N THR A 170 -1.04 -21.52 -0.19
CA THR A 170 -1.94 -20.76 -1.07
C THR A 170 -2.91 -19.87 -0.28
N GLU A 171 -2.70 -19.72 1.03
CA GLU A 171 -3.61 -18.99 1.93
C GLU A 171 -3.39 -17.49 1.92
N ALA A 172 -2.21 -17.01 1.48
CA ALA A 172 -1.95 -15.59 1.35
C ALA A 172 -2.97 -14.92 0.40
N PRO A 173 -3.48 -13.72 0.67
CA PRO A 173 -4.44 -13.06 -0.22
C PRO A 173 -3.86 -12.79 -1.60
N LEU A 174 -4.68 -12.85 -2.66
CA LEU A 174 -4.20 -12.76 -4.04
C LEU A 174 -3.42 -11.47 -4.33
N ALA A 175 -3.85 -10.33 -3.78
CA ALA A 175 -3.12 -9.07 -3.90
C ALA A 175 -1.69 -9.14 -3.31
N TRP A 176 -1.54 -9.85 -2.18
CA TRP A 176 -0.24 -10.12 -1.57
C TRP A 176 0.58 -11.14 -2.37
N GLN A 177 -0.03 -12.21 -2.88
CA GLN A 177 0.65 -13.17 -3.75
C GLN A 177 1.26 -12.46 -4.98
N ILE A 178 0.50 -11.58 -5.63
CA ILE A 178 1.00 -10.79 -6.78
C ILE A 178 2.20 -9.92 -6.37
N ALA A 179 2.13 -9.25 -5.22
CA ALA A 179 3.21 -8.41 -4.72
C ALA A 179 4.48 -9.23 -4.45
N PHE A 180 4.36 -10.33 -3.71
CA PHE A 180 5.50 -11.15 -3.32
C PHE A 180 6.09 -11.92 -4.50
N ASP A 181 5.27 -12.43 -5.42
CA ASP A 181 5.76 -13.09 -6.64
C ASP A 181 6.52 -12.11 -7.55
N ALA A 182 6.04 -10.87 -7.68
CA ALA A 182 6.71 -9.84 -8.46
C ALA A 182 8.10 -9.51 -7.90
N ALA A 183 8.21 -9.37 -6.58
CA ALA A 183 9.47 -9.15 -5.88
C ALA A 183 10.40 -10.37 -5.99
N ALA A 184 9.90 -11.58 -5.71
CA ALA A 184 10.68 -12.82 -5.73
C ALA A 184 11.26 -13.15 -7.12
N THR A 185 10.58 -12.68 -8.18
CA THR A 185 11.02 -12.85 -9.56
C THR A 185 11.67 -11.61 -10.15
N SER A 186 11.90 -10.56 -9.34
CA SER A 186 12.54 -9.30 -9.71
C SER A 186 11.97 -8.67 -10.99
N ARG A 187 10.63 -8.73 -11.13
CA ARG A 187 9.94 -8.35 -12.37
C ARG A 187 9.69 -6.86 -12.53
N ILE A 188 9.70 -6.11 -11.43
CA ILE A 188 9.24 -4.71 -11.41
C ILE A 188 10.24 -3.77 -10.73
N THR A 189 10.04 -2.47 -10.95
CA THR A 189 10.83 -1.40 -10.30
C THR A 189 10.60 -1.34 -8.79
N GLY A 190 11.50 -0.70 -8.03
CA GLY A 190 11.30 -0.49 -6.59
C GLY A 190 10.02 0.30 -6.30
N THR A 191 9.67 1.29 -7.13
CA THR A 191 8.38 1.98 -7.02
C THR A 191 7.20 1.02 -7.22
N GLY A 192 7.31 0.08 -8.17
CA GLY A 192 6.32 -0.97 -8.38
C GLY A 192 6.13 -1.87 -7.15
N ASP A 193 7.22 -2.36 -6.57
CA ASP A 193 7.16 -3.20 -5.35
C ASP A 193 6.49 -2.45 -4.20
N LEU A 194 6.83 -1.17 -4.05
CA LEU A 194 6.24 -0.33 -3.01
C LEU A 194 4.74 -0.14 -3.21
N LEU A 195 4.30 0.17 -4.43
CA LEU A 195 2.88 0.38 -4.74
C LEU A 195 2.07 -0.92 -4.63
N LEU A 196 2.62 -2.06 -5.04
CA LEU A 196 1.97 -3.37 -4.85
C LEU A 196 1.78 -3.69 -3.37
N GLY A 197 2.81 -3.49 -2.55
CA GLY A 197 2.72 -3.67 -1.11
C GLY A 197 1.74 -2.70 -0.46
N ILE A 198 1.75 -1.41 -0.83
CA ILE A 198 0.79 -0.42 -0.34
C ILE A 198 -0.64 -0.78 -0.76
N ASN A 199 -0.86 -1.29 -1.97
CA ASN A 199 -2.18 -1.72 -2.44
C ASN A 199 -2.69 -2.91 -1.61
N ALA A 200 -1.91 -3.98 -1.48
CA ALA A 200 -2.31 -5.14 -0.69
C ALA A 200 -2.54 -4.76 0.78
N HIS A 201 -1.69 -3.91 1.34
CA HIS A 201 -1.84 -3.45 2.71
C HIS A 201 -3.07 -2.54 2.87
N ILE A 202 -3.23 -1.49 2.08
CA ILE A 202 -4.32 -0.51 2.26
C ILE A 202 -5.64 -1.00 1.68
N ASN A 203 -5.68 -1.38 0.41
CA ASN A 203 -6.95 -1.69 -0.25
C ASN A 203 -7.51 -3.05 0.18
N ARG A 204 -6.64 -4.01 0.55
CA ARG A 204 -7.06 -5.35 0.97
C ARG A 204 -7.11 -5.50 2.48
N ASP A 205 -6.02 -5.29 3.22
CA ASP A 205 -5.98 -5.62 4.65
C ASP A 205 -6.75 -4.61 5.52
N LEU A 206 -6.59 -3.31 5.25
CA LEU A 206 -7.10 -2.25 6.13
C LEU A 206 -8.62 -2.30 6.35
N PRO A 207 -9.48 -2.56 5.34
CA PRO A 207 -10.91 -2.73 5.57
C PRO A 207 -11.25 -3.75 6.67
N PHE A 208 -10.61 -4.92 6.64
CA PHE A 208 -10.85 -5.98 7.60
C PHE A 208 -10.33 -5.62 8.99
N VAL A 209 -9.15 -5.00 9.07
CA VAL A 209 -8.59 -4.51 10.33
C VAL A 209 -9.50 -3.45 10.97
N MET A 210 -9.99 -2.50 10.17
CA MET A 210 -10.89 -1.44 10.65
C MET A 210 -12.25 -2.00 11.08
N ALA A 211 -12.78 -2.99 10.36
CA ALA A 211 -14.01 -3.67 10.75
C ALA A 211 -13.84 -4.40 12.11
N ALA A 212 -12.71 -5.10 12.31
CA ALA A 212 -12.41 -5.81 13.56
C ALA A 212 -12.07 -4.87 14.73
N ALA A 213 -11.52 -3.69 14.46
CA ALA A 213 -11.26 -2.66 15.46
C ALA A 213 -12.54 -2.02 16.01
N GLY A 214 -13.64 -2.09 15.26
CA GLY A 214 -14.83 -1.28 15.47
C GLY A 214 -14.63 0.17 15.01
N LEU A 215 -15.63 0.72 14.31
CA LEU A 215 -15.56 2.07 13.72
C LEU A 215 -16.06 3.19 14.65
N VAL A 216 -16.70 2.79 15.74
CA VAL A 216 -17.33 3.67 16.74
C VAL A 216 -16.83 3.26 18.11
N ARG A 217 -16.35 4.24 18.88
CA ARG A 217 -15.87 4.07 20.26
C ARG A 217 -17.03 3.78 21.22
N PRO A 218 -16.76 3.26 22.43
CA PRO A 218 -17.79 3.01 23.44
C PRO A 218 -18.63 4.25 23.82
N ASP A 219 -18.08 5.45 23.67
CA ASP A 219 -18.77 6.72 23.91
C ASP A 219 -19.65 7.19 22.72
N GLY A 220 -19.74 6.39 21.66
CA GLY A 220 -20.52 6.68 20.46
C GLY A 220 -19.81 7.58 19.44
N MET A 221 -18.60 8.05 19.71
CA MET A 221 -17.83 8.85 18.77
C MET A 221 -17.13 7.98 17.72
N SER A 222 -17.05 8.45 16.48
CA SER A 222 -16.33 7.74 15.43
C SER A 222 -14.81 7.70 15.71
N GLY A 223 -14.15 6.59 15.33
CA GLY A 223 -12.69 6.48 15.27
C GLY A 223 -12.08 7.14 14.03
N LYS A 224 -12.89 7.64 13.09
CA LYS A 224 -12.44 8.26 11.84
C LYS A 224 -11.46 9.44 12.05
N PRO A 225 -11.62 10.33 13.04
CA PRO A 225 -10.66 11.41 13.25
C PRO A 225 -9.22 10.91 13.47
N ASP A 226 -9.03 9.90 14.32
CA ASP A 226 -7.70 9.33 14.54
C ASP A 226 -7.20 8.51 13.34
N TYR A 227 -8.10 7.82 12.63
CA TYR A 227 -7.78 7.15 11.36
C TYR A 227 -7.26 8.13 10.30
N ASP A 228 -7.88 9.31 10.18
CA ASP A 228 -7.53 10.34 9.21
C ASP A 228 -6.23 11.08 9.61
N LYS A 229 -5.97 11.28 10.92
CA LYS A 229 -4.70 11.85 11.41
C LYS A 229 -3.47 11.03 11.01
N VAL A 230 -3.60 9.73 10.76
CA VAL A 230 -2.50 8.91 10.22
C VAL A 230 -2.00 9.46 8.88
N ASN A 231 -2.83 10.13 8.09
CA ASN A 231 -2.39 10.77 6.85
C ASN A 231 -1.32 11.84 7.11
N GLU A 232 -1.41 12.58 8.22
CA GLU A 232 -0.39 13.57 8.61
C GLU A 232 0.96 12.90 8.90
N LEU A 233 0.93 11.74 9.56
CA LEU A 233 2.13 10.92 9.76
C LEU A 233 2.71 10.48 8.41
N LEU A 234 1.89 9.92 7.52
CA LEU A 234 2.34 9.48 6.20
C LEU A 234 3.00 10.62 5.44
N LEU A 235 2.35 11.80 5.37
CA LEU A 235 2.90 12.99 4.73
C LEU A 235 4.26 13.41 5.30
N ARG A 236 4.37 13.40 6.64
CA ARG A 236 5.61 13.77 7.34
C ARG A 236 6.75 12.79 7.04
N LEU A 237 6.46 11.52 6.81
CA LEU A 237 7.47 10.50 6.55
C LEU A 237 7.82 10.31 5.06
N THR A 238 6.96 10.77 4.14
CA THR A 238 7.15 10.56 2.69
C THR A 238 8.54 10.97 2.20
N LYS A 239 9.01 12.17 2.58
CA LYS A 239 10.30 12.70 2.10
C LYS A 239 11.52 11.92 2.63
N PRO A 240 11.72 11.73 3.95
CA PRO A 240 12.85 10.95 4.44
C PRO A 240 12.79 9.48 3.99
N LEU A 241 11.58 8.91 3.89
CA LEU A 241 11.40 7.53 3.43
C LEU A 241 11.79 7.34 1.96
N THR A 242 11.31 8.22 1.07
CA THR A 242 11.67 8.16 -0.35
C THR A 242 13.18 8.30 -0.53
N ALA A 243 13.81 9.18 0.24
CA ALA A 243 15.25 9.37 0.21
C ALA A 243 16.02 8.13 0.70
N GLU A 244 15.56 7.46 1.77
CA GLU A 244 16.17 6.21 2.27
C GLU A 244 16.02 5.06 1.27
N LEU A 245 14.81 4.85 0.72
CA LEU A 245 14.54 3.82 -0.28
C LEU A 245 15.41 4.00 -1.53
N SER A 246 15.52 5.24 -2.00
CA SER A 246 16.35 5.57 -3.17
C SER A 246 17.84 5.38 -2.90
N ALA A 247 18.31 5.81 -1.73
CA ALA A 247 19.72 5.71 -1.38
C ALA A 247 20.17 4.26 -1.16
N ARG A 248 19.34 3.43 -0.54
CA ARG A 248 19.73 2.07 -0.12
C ARG A 248 19.36 0.96 -1.11
N LEU A 249 18.22 1.09 -1.79
CA LEU A 249 17.60 -0.05 -2.50
C LEU A 249 17.49 0.16 -4.00
N ASP A 250 16.88 1.26 -4.45
CA ASP A 250 16.67 1.51 -5.89
C ASP A 250 16.78 3.01 -6.21
N PRO A 251 17.86 3.44 -6.91
CA PRO A 251 18.08 4.85 -7.20
C PRO A 251 16.99 5.44 -8.11
N SER A 252 16.23 4.62 -8.85
CA SER A 252 15.10 5.10 -9.66
C SER A 252 13.93 5.63 -8.84
N MET A 253 13.89 5.34 -7.54
CA MET A 253 12.88 5.86 -6.60
C MET A 253 13.16 7.30 -6.15
N ALA A 254 14.26 7.92 -6.63
CA ALA A 254 14.58 9.31 -6.36
C ALA A 254 13.46 10.27 -6.83
N ASN A 255 13.42 11.47 -6.24
CA ASN A 255 12.38 12.48 -6.50
C ASN A 255 12.13 12.74 -8.00
N GLY A 256 10.86 12.80 -8.40
CA GLY A 256 10.40 13.06 -9.76
C GLY A 256 8.90 12.77 -9.93
N ASP A 257 8.35 13.02 -11.12
CA ASP A 257 6.96 12.68 -11.46
C ASP A 257 6.73 11.16 -11.25
N GLY A 258 5.74 10.79 -10.43
CA GLY A 258 5.45 9.38 -10.07
C GLY A 258 6.22 8.82 -8.87
N SER A 259 7.08 9.60 -8.23
CA SER A 259 7.64 9.26 -6.90
C SER A 259 6.54 9.28 -5.83
N LEU A 260 6.72 8.57 -4.71
CA LEU A 260 5.84 8.71 -3.54
C LEU A 260 5.81 10.14 -3.00
N ALA A 261 6.88 10.92 -3.21
CA ALA A 261 6.97 12.32 -2.82
C ALA A 261 6.15 13.26 -3.72
N ASP A 262 5.62 12.77 -4.85
CA ASP A 262 4.74 13.55 -5.70
C ASP A 262 3.34 13.71 -5.06
N PRO A 263 2.74 14.93 -5.08
CA PRO A 263 1.41 15.15 -4.53
C PRO A 263 0.32 14.23 -5.08
N ALA A 264 0.37 13.83 -6.36
CA ALA A 264 -0.63 12.94 -6.93
C ALA A 264 -0.52 11.52 -6.35
N SER A 265 0.70 11.00 -6.21
CA SER A 265 0.95 9.70 -5.55
C SER A 265 0.47 9.71 -4.10
N TYR A 266 0.71 10.80 -3.36
CA TYR A 266 0.21 10.93 -1.99
C TYR A 266 -1.33 10.96 -1.94
N GLN A 267 -1.97 11.71 -2.84
CA GLN A 267 -3.45 11.75 -2.91
C GLN A 267 -4.06 10.41 -3.31
N LEU A 268 -3.38 9.61 -4.14
CA LEU A 268 -3.78 8.23 -4.43
C LEU A 268 -3.86 7.39 -3.14
N ILE A 269 -2.83 7.46 -2.29
CA ILE A 269 -2.77 6.73 -1.02
C ILE A 269 -3.89 7.19 -0.07
N VAL A 270 -4.12 8.51 0.04
CA VAL A 270 -5.23 9.05 0.85
C VAL A 270 -6.59 8.56 0.31
N GLY A 271 -6.77 8.53 -1.01
CA GLY A 271 -7.98 8.00 -1.64
C GLY A 271 -8.20 6.50 -1.36
N TRP A 272 -7.14 5.69 -1.42
CA TRP A 272 -7.20 4.27 -1.03
C TRP A 272 -7.55 4.09 0.46
N ARG A 273 -7.02 4.94 1.34
CA ARG A 273 -7.40 4.93 2.77
C ARG A 273 -8.87 5.31 2.96
N GLU A 274 -9.39 6.30 2.26
CA GLU A 274 -10.81 6.63 2.35
C GLU A 274 -11.68 5.47 1.84
N ARG A 275 -11.30 4.84 0.71
CA ARG A 275 -11.97 3.63 0.20
C ARG A 275 -11.95 2.50 1.23
N ALA A 276 -10.82 2.28 1.90
CA ALA A 276 -10.69 1.24 2.91
C ALA A 276 -11.64 1.47 4.10
N TRP A 277 -11.79 2.72 4.53
CA TRP A 277 -12.77 3.09 5.57
C TRP A 277 -14.21 2.79 5.12
N ARG A 278 -14.59 3.13 3.88
CA ARG A 278 -15.92 2.83 3.33
C ARG A 278 -16.19 1.33 3.21
N ASN A 279 -15.19 0.57 2.80
CA ASN A 279 -15.29 -0.89 2.77
C ASN A 279 -15.48 -1.48 4.18
N ALA A 280 -14.81 -0.91 5.20
CA ALA A 280 -15.05 -1.30 6.58
C ALA A 280 -16.47 -0.97 7.05
N GLU A 281 -17.01 0.21 6.68
CA GLU A 281 -18.41 0.57 6.97
C GLU A 281 -19.39 -0.43 6.35
N ASP A 282 -19.13 -0.90 5.13
CA ASP A 282 -19.95 -1.90 4.47
C ASP A 282 -19.85 -3.28 5.15
N LEU A 283 -18.64 -3.71 5.55
CA LEU A 283 -18.42 -4.93 6.32
C LEU A 283 -19.19 -4.90 7.64
N VAL A 284 -19.16 -3.77 8.36
CA VAL A 284 -19.87 -3.61 9.65
C VAL A 284 -21.38 -3.51 9.46
N ARG A 285 -21.86 -2.91 8.36
CA ARG A 285 -23.29 -2.73 8.08
C ARG A 285 -23.98 -4.01 7.57
N ALA A 286 -23.21 -4.97 7.05
CA ALA A 286 -23.73 -6.23 6.57
C ALA A 286 -24.58 -6.94 7.65
N ARG A 287 -25.80 -7.33 7.30
CA ARG A 287 -26.82 -7.84 8.22
C ARG A 287 -26.79 -9.36 8.36
N SER A 288 -26.07 -10.03 7.47
CA SER A 288 -25.85 -11.47 7.47
C SER A 288 -24.41 -11.79 7.08
N ASP A 289 -24.00 -13.02 7.38
CA ASP A 289 -22.71 -13.58 7.00
C ASP A 289 -22.54 -13.59 5.48
N ASP A 290 -23.59 -13.96 4.73
CA ASP A 290 -23.57 -13.91 3.26
C ASP A 290 -23.37 -12.50 2.70
N GLU A 291 -24.01 -11.48 3.29
CA GLU A 291 -23.82 -10.08 2.86
C GLU A 291 -22.38 -9.62 3.16
N ARG A 292 -21.84 -10.03 4.30
CA ARG A 292 -20.45 -9.72 4.69
C ARG A 292 -19.46 -10.40 3.76
N GLU A 293 -19.71 -11.64 3.36
CA GLU A 293 -18.90 -12.39 2.39
C GLU A 293 -18.86 -11.68 1.04
N LEU A 294 -20.00 -11.19 0.53
CA LEU A 294 -20.03 -10.46 -0.74
C LEU A 294 -19.20 -9.17 -0.69
N VAL A 295 -19.20 -8.47 0.44
CA VAL A 295 -18.34 -7.29 0.64
C VAL A 295 -16.87 -7.71 0.71
N ALA A 296 -16.53 -8.77 1.43
CA ALA A 296 -15.18 -9.31 1.52
C ALA A 296 -14.63 -9.71 0.13
N GLN A 297 -15.41 -10.45 -0.66
CA GLN A 297 -15.03 -10.86 -2.02
C GLN A 297 -14.81 -9.66 -2.95
N ARG A 298 -15.62 -8.61 -2.82
CA ARG A 298 -15.41 -7.36 -3.56
C ARG A 298 -14.07 -6.72 -3.20
N ILE A 299 -13.75 -6.62 -1.91
CA ILE A 299 -12.47 -6.07 -1.42
C ILE A 299 -11.29 -6.85 -2.01
N GLU A 300 -11.34 -8.18 -1.95
CA GLU A 300 -10.30 -9.06 -2.49
C GLU A 300 -10.13 -8.86 -4.00
N LYS A 301 -11.24 -8.88 -4.75
CA LYS A 301 -11.24 -8.73 -6.20
C LYS A 301 -10.70 -7.37 -6.64
N ASP A 302 -11.13 -6.30 -5.99
CA ASP A 302 -10.73 -4.94 -6.33
C ASP A 302 -9.23 -4.73 -6.06
N ALA A 303 -8.73 -5.22 -4.91
CA ALA A 303 -7.31 -5.12 -4.60
C ALA A 303 -6.44 -5.99 -5.52
N ALA A 304 -6.89 -7.18 -5.90
CA ALA A 304 -6.19 -8.02 -6.88
C ALA A 304 -6.17 -7.41 -8.29
N ALA A 305 -7.27 -6.77 -8.71
CA ALA A 305 -7.34 -6.06 -9.98
C ALA A 305 -6.38 -4.85 -10.02
N GLU A 306 -6.33 -4.07 -8.94
CA GLU A 306 -5.36 -2.97 -8.80
C GLU A 306 -3.92 -3.51 -8.81
N ALA A 307 -3.64 -4.62 -8.12
CA ALA A 307 -2.33 -5.27 -8.13
C ALA A 307 -1.91 -5.69 -9.55
N ALA A 308 -2.83 -6.27 -10.34
CA ALA A 308 -2.54 -6.66 -11.72
C ALA A 308 -2.20 -5.44 -12.61
N LEU A 309 -2.90 -4.32 -12.44
CA LEU A 309 -2.61 -3.07 -13.16
C LEU A 309 -1.25 -2.48 -12.78
N LEU A 310 -0.94 -2.46 -11.48
CA LEU A 310 0.34 -1.97 -10.96
C LEU A 310 1.50 -2.85 -11.45
N LEU A 311 1.33 -4.17 -11.44
CA LEU A 311 2.30 -5.12 -11.99
C LEU A 311 2.56 -4.83 -13.47
N ALA A 312 1.50 -4.72 -14.29
CA ALA A 312 1.63 -4.48 -15.72
C ALA A 312 2.30 -3.14 -16.05
N SER A 313 2.01 -2.09 -15.28
CA SER A 313 2.53 -0.74 -15.52
C SER A 313 3.95 -0.50 -14.99
N ASN A 314 4.43 -1.33 -14.06
CA ASN A 314 5.76 -1.19 -13.44
C ASN A 314 6.75 -2.30 -13.81
N SER A 315 6.34 -3.24 -14.66
CA SER A 315 7.20 -4.32 -15.13
C SER A 315 8.38 -3.80 -15.95
N TYR A 316 9.55 -4.40 -15.71
CA TYR A 316 10.68 -4.24 -16.61
C TYR A 316 10.33 -4.80 -17.99
N ALA A 317 10.89 -4.20 -19.04
CA ALA A 317 10.70 -4.60 -20.43
C ALA A 317 12.05 -4.99 -21.05
N PRO A 318 12.56 -6.21 -20.81
CA PRO A 318 13.83 -6.64 -21.38
C PRO A 318 13.83 -6.63 -22.92
N PRO A 319 14.94 -6.24 -23.57
CA PRO A 319 16.19 -5.79 -22.97
C PRO A 319 16.25 -4.28 -22.64
N LEU A 320 15.17 -3.53 -22.87
CA LEU A 320 15.13 -2.06 -22.73
C LEU A 320 15.32 -1.60 -21.28
N THR A 321 14.68 -2.29 -20.34
CA THR A 321 14.86 -2.06 -18.90
C THR A 321 15.09 -3.40 -18.19
N THR A 322 15.89 -3.38 -17.12
CA THR A 322 16.27 -4.57 -16.36
C THR A 322 16.46 -4.23 -14.88
N THR A 323 16.44 -5.24 -14.03
CA THR A 323 16.71 -5.12 -12.59
C THR A 323 18.18 -4.81 -12.25
N LYS A 324 19.12 -5.09 -13.16
CA LYS A 324 20.57 -5.04 -12.91
C LYS A 324 21.08 -3.74 -12.27
N PRO A 325 20.66 -2.53 -12.68
CA PRO A 325 21.10 -1.29 -12.04
C PRO A 325 20.67 -1.21 -10.57
N ARG A 326 19.43 -1.61 -10.25
CA ARG A 326 18.88 -1.67 -8.89
C ARG A 326 19.66 -2.68 -8.04
N ASP A 327 19.84 -3.90 -8.55
CA ASP A 327 20.50 -4.97 -7.78
C ASP A 327 21.96 -4.62 -7.45
N ASN A 328 22.68 -4.07 -8.43
CA ASN A 328 24.06 -3.60 -8.22
C ASN A 328 24.13 -2.45 -7.22
N HIS A 329 23.16 -1.52 -7.27
CA HIS A 329 23.08 -0.40 -6.35
C HIS A 329 22.83 -0.89 -4.93
N CYS A 330 21.82 -1.74 -4.72
CA CYS A 330 21.54 -2.31 -3.42
C CYS A 330 22.74 -3.06 -2.85
N ALA A 331 23.43 -3.88 -3.66
CA ALA A 331 24.61 -4.62 -3.20
C ALA A 331 25.74 -3.71 -2.67
N ALA A 332 25.81 -2.46 -3.16
CA ALA A 332 26.79 -1.47 -2.69
C ALA A 332 26.30 -0.61 -1.52
N HIS A 333 24.98 -0.43 -1.36
CA HIS A 333 24.39 0.63 -0.54
C HIS A 333 23.36 0.15 0.50
N ASN A 334 23.02 -1.15 0.57
CA ASN A 334 21.94 -1.66 1.43
C ASN A 334 22.12 -1.34 2.93
N ALA A 335 23.35 -1.16 3.39
CA ALA A 335 23.72 -0.85 4.76
C ALA A 335 23.95 0.65 5.04
N ASP A 336 23.81 1.52 4.02
CA ASP A 336 24.03 2.95 4.19
C ASP A 336 23.01 3.56 5.17
N PRO A 337 23.44 4.52 6.01
CA PRO A 337 22.51 5.21 6.90
C PRO A 337 21.52 6.05 6.08
N PRO A 338 20.30 6.31 6.60
CA PRO A 338 19.34 7.14 5.91
C PRO A 338 19.91 8.55 5.65
N PRO A 339 19.80 9.08 4.42
CA PRO A 339 20.39 10.36 4.05
C PRO A 339 19.66 11.57 4.66
N GLN A 340 18.48 11.36 5.23
CA GLN A 340 17.69 12.37 5.92
C GLN A 340 17.26 11.86 7.29
N ASN A 341 17.20 12.77 8.25
CA ASN A 341 16.75 12.44 9.61
C ASN A 341 15.24 12.20 9.63
N TYR A 342 14.86 11.11 10.30
CA TYR A 342 13.48 10.91 10.76
C TYR A 342 13.20 11.78 11.99
N PRO A 343 11.92 12.10 12.27
CA PRO A 343 11.54 12.82 13.49
C PRO A 343 11.64 11.95 14.76
N PHE A 344 12.06 10.69 14.61
CA PHE A 344 12.26 9.71 15.67
C PHE A 344 13.62 9.03 15.52
N ALA A 345 14.14 8.49 16.62
CA ALA A 345 15.35 7.67 16.59
C ALA A 345 15.05 6.31 15.94
N LEU A 346 15.87 5.92 14.98
CA LEU A 346 15.83 4.57 14.40
C LEU A 346 16.30 3.57 15.46
N LYS A 347 15.50 2.54 15.68
CA LYS A 347 15.76 1.45 16.64
C LYS A 347 16.14 0.18 15.92
#